data_AF-A0A968T574-F1
#
_entry.id   AF-A0A968T574-F1
#
_cell.length_a   1.000
_cell.length_b   1.000
_cell.length_c   1.000
_cell.angle_alpha   90.00
_cell.angle_beta   90.00
_cell.angle_gamma   90.00
#
_symmetry.space_group_name_H-M   'P 1'
#
loop_
_entity.id
_entity.type
_entity.pdbx_description
1 polymer ?
#
loop_
_entity_poly.entity_id
_entity_poly.type
_entity_poly.pdbx_seq_one_letter_code
_entity_poly.pdbx_strand_id
1 'polypeptide(L)'
;MKSILKLWVVVSILLFETGLLLKAQDPLLDILKSELKRETDYLKKEPNAPYFLSYQVYDTHYTTIASSFGSLTNSDSNRFRFFIYHNPRWGLFVR
;
A
#
# COMPACT_ATOMS: atom_id res chain seq x y z
N MET A 1 -10.18 58.64 -2.90
CA MET A 1 -9.81 58.03 -1.60
C MET A 1 -10.85 57.07 -1.04
N LYS A 2 -12.15 57.41 -0.97
CA LYS A 2 -13.19 56.54 -0.38
C LYS A 2 -13.41 55.20 -1.12
N SER A 3 -13.15 55.13 -2.42
CA SER A 3 -13.26 53.91 -3.24
C SER A 3 -12.10 52.92 -3.01
N ILE A 4 -10.87 53.42 -2.85
CA ILE A 4 -9.70 52.60 -2.48
C ILE A 4 -9.91 51.95 -1.11
N LEU A 5 -10.45 52.68 -0.14
CA LEU A 5 -10.69 52.17 1.20
C LEU A 5 -11.70 51.00 1.21
N LYS A 6 -12.76 51.09 0.39
CA LYS A 6 -13.73 49.99 0.21
C LYS A 6 -13.11 48.75 -0.41
N LEU A 7 -12.17 48.93 -1.35
CA LEU A 7 -11.48 47.84 -2.02
C LEU A 7 -10.56 47.07 -1.05
N TRP A 8 -9.89 47.78 -0.14
CA TRP A 8 -9.09 47.17 0.94
C TRP A 8 -9.93 46.38 1.96
N VAL A 9 -11.14 46.86 2.26
CA VAL A 9 -12.07 46.15 3.16
C VAL A 9 -12.56 44.85 2.51
N VAL A 10 -12.90 44.87 1.22
CA VAL A 10 -13.31 43.67 0.49
C VAL A 10 -12.16 42.65 0.38
N VAL A 11 -10.94 43.11 0.14
CA VAL A 11 -9.74 42.25 0.13
C VAL A 11 -9.50 41.60 1.50
N SER A 12 -9.67 42.35 2.59
CA SER A 12 -9.51 41.80 3.95
C SER A 12 -10.56 40.75 4.30
N ILE A 13 -11.80 40.92 3.84
CA ILE A 13 -12.88 39.96 4.03
C ILE A 13 -12.61 38.68 3.22
N LEU A 14 -12.16 38.80 1.97
CA LEU A 14 -11.80 37.65 1.12
C LEU A 14 -10.60 36.86 1.66
N LEU A 15 -9.67 37.52 2.35
CA LEU A 15 -8.52 36.85 2.98
C LEU A 15 -8.91 36.09 4.26
N PHE A 16 -9.93 36.54 4.99
CA PHE A 16 -10.35 35.93 6.26
C PHE A 16 -10.96 34.53 6.08
N GLU A 17 -11.70 34.32 4.99
CA GLU A 17 -12.37 33.03 4.66
C GLU A 17 -11.36 31.89 4.41
N THR A 18 -10.12 32.19 4.02
CA THR A 18 -9.10 31.17 3.70
C THR A 18 -8.43 30.53 4.93
N GLY A 19 -8.56 31.14 6.11
CA GLY A 19 -7.88 30.66 7.33
C GLY A 19 -8.54 29.47 8.02
N LEU A 20 -9.84 29.26 7.81
CA LEU A 20 -10.64 28.24 8.51
C LEU A 20 -10.56 26.84 7.88
N LEU A 21 -10.16 26.73 6.61
CA LEU A 21 -10.06 25.44 5.90
C LEU A 21 -8.79 24.64 6.24
N LEU A 22 -7.84 25.22 6.99
CA LEU A 22 -6.53 24.60 7.26
C LEU A 22 -6.51 23.57 8.41
N LYS A 23 -7.65 23.31 9.06
CA LYS A 23 -7.76 22.49 10.29
C LYS A 23 -8.44 21.13 10.09
N ALA A 24 -8.48 20.61 8.86
CA ALA A 24 -9.03 19.28 8.54
C ALA A 24 -7.95 18.20 8.39
N GLN A 25 -6.77 18.36 9.01
CA GLN A 25 -5.81 17.28 9.08
C GLN A 25 -6.28 16.31 10.16
N ASP A 26 -6.74 15.14 9.72
CA ASP A 26 -7.36 14.13 10.57
C ASP A 26 -6.37 13.71 11.68
N PRO A 27 -6.67 13.95 12.97
CA PRO A 27 -5.78 13.57 14.08
C PRO A 27 -5.46 12.07 14.06
N LEU A 28 -6.33 11.24 13.49
CA LEU A 28 -6.06 9.82 13.28
C LEU A 28 -4.86 9.60 12.34
N LEU A 29 -4.73 10.39 11.28
CA LEU A 29 -3.64 10.26 10.31
C LEU A 29 -2.29 10.54 10.97
N ASP A 30 -2.23 11.51 11.87
CA ASP A 30 -1.00 11.84 12.59
C ASP A 30 -0.64 10.77 13.63
N ILE A 31 -1.64 10.18 14.30
CA ILE A 31 -1.46 9.02 15.17
C ILE A 31 -0.89 7.84 14.36
N LEU A 32 -1.51 7.49 13.23
CA LEU A 32 -1.06 6.38 12.38
C LEU A 32 0.37 6.58 11.86
N LYS A 33 0.74 7.80 11.49
CA LYS A 33 2.12 8.14 11.10
C LYS A 33 3.09 7.93 12.26
N SER A 34 2.71 8.35 13.47
CA SER A 34 3.56 8.23 14.65
C SER A 34 3.79 6.77 15.04
N GLU A 35 2.74 5.95 14.96
CA GLU A 35 2.76 4.51 15.22
C GLU A 35 3.63 3.80 14.17
N LEU A 36 3.42 4.08 12.88
CA LEU A 36 4.22 3.53 11.79
C LEU A 36 5.71 3.85 11.97
N LYS A 37 6.02 5.09 12.36
CA LYS A 37 7.40 5.53 12.63
C LYS A 37 8.00 4.76 13.80
N ARG A 38 7.25 4.57 14.89
CA ARG A 38 7.70 3.81 16.07
C ARG A 38 8.05 2.37 15.68
N GLU A 39 7.17 1.68 14.96
CA GLU A 39 7.39 0.29 14.53
C GLU A 39 8.60 0.18 13.59
N THR A 40 8.73 1.12 12.64
CA THR A 40 9.87 1.16 11.72
C THR A 40 11.19 1.40 12.45
N ASP A 41 11.21 2.28 13.45
CA ASP A 41 12.41 2.59 14.22
C ASP A 41 12.76 1.47 15.23
N TYR A 42 11.79 0.67 15.67
CA TYR A 42 12.04 -0.56 16.42
C TYR A 42 12.63 -1.64 15.52
N LEU A 43 12.03 -1.85 14.34
CA LEU A 43 12.46 -2.88 13.39
C LEU A 43 13.90 -2.67 12.86
N LYS A 44 14.35 -1.41 12.73
CA LYS A 44 15.74 -1.08 12.37
C LYS A 44 16.78 -1.50 13.42
N LYS A 45 16.38 -1.66 14.68
CA LYS A 45 17.29 -2.00 15.79
C LYS A 45 17.54 -3.49 15.90
N GLU A 46 16.77 -4.32 15.21
CA GLU A 46 17.00 -5.76 15.21
C GLU A 46 18.34 -6.08 14.54
N PRO A 47 19.11 -7.03 15.09
CA PRO A 47 20.46 -7.36 14.61
C PRO A 47 20.42 -8.02 13.23
N ASN A 48 19.29 -8.60 12.87
CA ASN A 48 19.02 -9.09 11.53
C ASN A 48 18.17 -8.06 10.79
N ALA A 49 18.69 -7.55 9.67
CA ALA A 49 17.89 -6.69 8.80
C ALA A 49 16.57 -7.41 8.47
N PRO A 50 15.41 -6.75 8.61
CA PRO A 50 14.13 -7.34 8.23
C PRO A 50 14.16 -7.58 6.72
N TYR A 51 14.54 -8.79 6.31
CA TYR A 51 14.42 -9.21 4.93
C TYR A 51 12.93 -9.27 4.62
N PHE A 52 12.46 -8.37 3.78
CA PHE A 52 11.14 -8.49 3.18
C PHE A 52 11.14 -9.78 2.35
N LEU A 53 10.71 -10.88 2.97
CA LEU A 53 10.58 -12.16 2.30
C LEU A 53 9.31 -12.09 1.46
N SER A 54 9.42 -11.49 0.27
CA SER A 54 8.37 -11.59 -0.74
C SER A 54 8.40 -13.01 -1.29
N TYR A 55 7.61 -13.88 -0.65
CA TYR A 55 7.37 -15.19 -1.20
C TYR A 55 6.09 -15.18 -2.02
N GLN A 56 6.19 -15.64 -3.25
CA GLN A 56 5.02 -15.95 -4.06
C GLN A 56 4.85 -17.46 -4.10
N VAL A 57 3.68 -17.92 -3.65
CA VAL A 57 3.26 -19.32 -3.73
C VAL A 57 2.37 -19.47 -4.94
N TYR A 58 2.78 -20.30 -5.88
CA TYR A 58 1.96 -20.70 -7.01
C TYR A 58 1.33 -22.06 -6.71
N ASP A 59 0.02 -22.15 -6.82
CA ASP A 59 -0.76 -23.38 -6.64
C ASP A 59 -1.55 -23.64 -7.92
N THR A 60 -1.06 -24.57 -8.73
CA THR A 60 -1.64 -24.88 -10.04
C THR A 60 -2.35 -26.22 -10.00
N HIS A 61 -3.60 -26.23 -10.46
CA HIS A 61 -4.46 -27.40 -10.53
C HIS A 61 -4.75 -27.73 -11.98
N TYR A 62 -4.43 -28.95 -12.39
CA TYR A 62 -4.76 -29.48 -13.71
C TYR A 62 -5.74 -30.62 -13.53
N THR A 63 -6.91 -30.49 -14.16
CA THR A 63 -7.90 -31.55 -14.24
C THR A 63 -8.12 -31.89 -15.70
N THR A 64 -7.98 -33.17 -16.03
CA THR A 64 -8.28 -33.73 -17.36
C THR A 64 -9.46 -34.67 -17.22
N ILE A 65 -10.56 -34.32 -17.89
CA ILE A 65 -11.78 -35.14 -17.94
C ILE A 65 -11.97 -35.53 -19.40
N ALA A 66 -12.02 -36.83 -19.67
CA ALA A 66 -12.38 -37.37 -20.98
C ALA A 66 -13.64 -38.23 -20.85
N SER A 67 -14.52 -38.12 -21.83
CA SER A 67 -15.72 -38.95 -21.93
C SER A 67 -15.93 -39.43 -23.36
N SER A 68 -16.58 -40.57 -23.51
CA SER A 68 -16.97 -41.14 -24.79
C SER A 68 -18.40 -41.69 -24.68
N PHE A 69 -19.26 -41.30 -25.61
CA PHE A 69 -20.68 -41.71 -25.64
C PHE A 69 -21.44 -41.54 -24.31
N GLY A 70 -21.13 -40.47 -23.56
CA GLY A 70 -21.76 -40.21 -22.26
C GLY A 70 -21.20 -41.03 -21.10
N SER A 71 -20.19 -41.88 -21.34
CA SER A 71 -19.44 -42.58 -20.30
C SER A 71 -18.12 -41.87 -20.01
N LEU A 72 -17.77 -41.72 -18.74
CA LEU A 72 -16.49 -41.16 -18.32
C LEU A 72 -15.37 -42.14 -18.68
N THR A 73 -14.42 -41.71 -19.51
CA THR A 73 -13.29 -42.55 -19.96
C THR A 73 -11.99 -42.20 -19.25
N ASN A 74 -11.82 -40.96 -18.81
CA ASN A 74 -10.69 -40.57 -17.99
C ASN A 74 -11.05 -39.41 -17.03
N SER A 75 -10.46 -39.42 -15.84
CA SER A 75 -10.57 -38.37 -14.84
C SER A 75 -9.28 -38.32 -14.05
N ASP A 76 -8.33 -37.53 -14.53
CA ASP A 76 -7.05 -37.29 -13.86
C ASP A 76 -7.04 -35.89 -13.25
N SER A 77 -6.54 -35.79 -12.02
CA SER A 77 -6.29 -34.50 -11.36
C SER A 77 -4.87 -34.48 -10.84
N ASN A 78 -4.17 -33.38 -11.13
CA ASN A 78 -2.83 -33.14 -10.66
C ASN A 78 -2.74 -31.75 -10.03
N ARG A 79 -1.98 -31.64 -8.94
CA ARG A 79 -1.75 -30.40 -8.22
C ARG A 79 -0.26 -30.18 -8.06
N PHE A 80 0.22 -29.03 -8.51
CA PHE A 80 1.60 -28.61 -8.33
C PHE A 80 1.64 -27.32 -7.52
N ARG A 81 2.39 -27.34 -6.42
CA ARG A 81 2.63 -26.16 -5.59
C ARG A 81 4.11 -25.86 -5.57
N PHE A 82 4.48 -24.65 -5.95
CA PHE A 82 5.87 -24.21 -5.94
C PHE A 82 6.01 -22.81 -5.35
N PHE A 83 7.16 -22.60 -4.74
CA PHE A 83 7.55 -21.36 -4.08
C PHE A 83 8.60 -20.68 -4.95
N ILE A 84 8.38 -19.41 -5.28
CA ILE A 84 9.44 -18.59 -5.88
C ILE A 84 10.03 -17.72 -4.79
N TYR A 85 11.32 -17.94 -4.51
CA TYR A 85 12.13 -16.98 -3.76
C TYR A 85 12.43 -15.78 -4.65
N HIS A 86 11.81 -14.64 -4.38
CA HIS A 86 12.24 -13.40 -4.98
C HIS A 86 13.39 -12.83 -4.13
N ASN A 87 14.62 -12.85 -4.64
CA ASN A 87 15.74 -12.16 -3.99
C ASN A 87 15.64 -10.66 -4.32
N PRO A 88 15.23 -9.80 -3.39
CA PRO A 88 15.04 -8.42 -3.72
C PRO A 88 16.42 -7.73 -3.64
N ARG A 89 16.88 -7.13 -4.74
CA ARG A 89 18.25 -6.56 -4.90
C ARG A 89 18.53 -5.31 -4.04
N TRP A 90 17.81 -5.10 -2.94
CA TRP A 90 17.95 -3.94 -2.06
C TRP A 90 19.31 -3.88 -1.35
N GLY A 91 20.05 -4.99 -1.27
CA GLY A 91 21.41 -5.03 -0.71
C GLY A 91 22.48 -4.30 -1.52
N LEU A 92 22.18 -3.87 -2.76
CA LEU A 92 23.09 -3.07 -3.59
C LEU A 92 22.94 -1.55 -3.41
N PHE A 93 21.91 -1.10 -2.68
CA PHE A 93 21.61 0.33 -2.49
C PHE A 93 21.97 0.86 -1.09
N VAL A 94 22.71 0.07 -0.29
CA VAL A 94 23.17 0.47 1.08
C VAL A 94 24.70 0.40 1.19
N ARG A 95 25.41 0.77 0.12
CA ARG A 95 26.85 1.05 0.18
C ARG A 95 27.14 2.46 -0.27
#